data_AF-A0A7D7WFB4-F1
#
_entry.id   AF-A0A7D7WFB4-F1
#
_cell.length_a   1.000
_cell.length_b   1.000
_cell.length_c   1.000
_cell.angle_alpha   90.00
_cell.angle_beta   90.00
_cell.angle_gamma   90.00
#
_symmetry.space_group_name_H-M   'P 1'
#
loop_
_entity.id
_entity.type
_entity.pdbx_description
1 polymer ?
#
loop_
_entity_poly.entity_id
_entity_poly.type
_entity_poly.pdbx_seq_one_letter_code
_entity_poly.pdbx_strand_id
1 'polypeptide(L)'
;MSTIIARSTDAQTIEPELVLHGWQSDDEPQSRIHIVLGREYPDITLRPAQARTGTLRLLFVSAEAAEIARVFHRAPAVFTATSDLPWVPAAYVPTGTIRTMQQAGARWVLEVPFQEVAP
;
A
#
# COMPACT_ATOMS: atom_id res chain seq x y z
N MET A 1 -17.47 -5.45 5.90
CA MET A 1 -15.99 -5.61 5.97
C MET A 1 -15.45 -4.25 6.35
N SER A 2 -14.95 -4.08 7.57
CA SER A 2 -14.38 -2.81 8.04
C SER A 2 -12.86 -2.89 8.00
N THR A 3 -12.21 -1.85 7.49
CA THR A 3 -10.76 -1.68 7.61
C THR A 3 -10.54 -0.43 8.45
N ILE A 4 -9.70 -0.54 9.49
CA ILE A 4 -9.34 0.58 10.35
C ILE A 4 -7.86 0.83 10.15
N ILE A 5 -7.51 2.07 9.82
CA ILE A 5 -6.11 2.50 9.67
C ILE A 5 -5.80 3.48 10.80
N ALA A 6 -4.80 3.15 11.61
CA ALA A 6 -4.31 3.96 12.72
C ALA A 6 -2.92 4.53 12.40
N ARG A 7 -2.62 5.72 12.92
CA ARG A 7 -1.30 6.35 12.82
C ARG A 7 -0.47 6.04 14.07
N SER A 8 0.85 5.90 13.95
CA SER A 8 1.71 5.62 15.11
C SER A 8 1.94 6.80 16.05
N THR A 9 1.77 8.03 15.56
CA THR A 9 2.07 9.27 16.31
C THR A 9 0.90 9.77 17.15
N ASP A 10 -0.32 9.35 16.82
CA ASP A 10 -1.55 9.75 17.49
C ASP A 10 -2.60 8.63 17.37
N ALA A 11 -3.56 8.58 18.30
CA ALA A 11 -4.64 7.58 18.25
C ALA A 11 -5.71 7.92 17.19
N GLN A 12 -5.38 8.71 16.16
CA GLN A 12 -6.34 9.01 15.10
C GLN A 12 -6.50 7.79 14.20
N THR A 13 -7.75 7.52 13.83
CA THR A 13 -8.11 6.43 12.94
C THR A 13 -8.94 6.95 11.77
N ILE A 14 -8.86 6.23 10.65
CA ILE A 14 -9.79 6.39 9.53
C ILE A 14 -10.42 5.04 9.20
N GLU A 15 -11.67 5.08 8.74
CA GLU A 15 -12.45 3.90 8.37
C GLU A 15 -12.95 4.06 6.92
N PRO A 16 -12.17 3.61 5.92
CA PRO A 16 -12.63 3.58 4.53
C PRO A 16 -13.84 2.65 4.36
N GLU A 17 -14.77 3.02 3.47
CA GLU A 17 -15.98 2.23 3.19
C GLU A 17 -15.66 0.96 2.41
N LEU A 18 -14.68 1.04 1.50
CA LEU A 18 -14.19 -0.09 0.74
C LEU A 18 -12.74 0.15 0.32
N VAL A 19 -11.90 -0.89 0.37
CA VAL A 19 -10.59 -0.88 -0.29
C VAL A 19 -10.81 -1.38 -1.72
N LEU A 20 -10.75 -0.49 -2.70
CA LEU A 20 -11.09 -0.79 -4.10
C LEU A 20 -9.92 -1.43 -4.85
N HIS A 21 -10.22 -2.42 -5.69
CA HIS A 21 -9.27 -3.17 -6.53
C HIS A 21 -8.07 -3.70 -5.73
N GLY A 22 -8.18 -4.97 -5.32
CA GLY A 22 -7.20 -5.71 -4.54
C GLY A 22 -5.78 -5.21 -4.74
N TRP A 23 -5.20 -4.74 -3.64
CA TRP A 23 -3.79 -4.40 -3.45
C TRP A 23 -2.89 -4.87 -4.59
N GLN A 24 -2.56 -3.95 -5.48
CA GLN A 24 -1.56 -4.20 -6.51
C GLN A 24 -0.19 -4.00 -5.85
N SER A 25 0.36 -5.09 -5.32
CA SER A 25 1.76 -5.18 -4.90
C SER A 25 2.59 -5.62 -6.10
N ASP A 26 3.53 -4.78 -6.51
CA ASP A 26 4.54 -5.14 -7.50
C ASP A 26 5.76 -5.67 -6.73
N ASP A 27 5.95 -6.99 -6.74
CA ASP A 27 7.14 -7.62 -6.18
C ASP A 27 8.13 -7.90 -7.33
N GLU A 28 9.25 -7.16 -7.39
CA GLU A 28 10.35 -7.55 -8.27
C GLU A 28 10.92 -8.88 -7.75
N PRO A 29 11.00 -9.95 -8.58
CA PRO A 29 11.61 -11.19 -8.18
C PRO A 29 13.04 -10.91 -7.69
N GLN A 30 13.32 -11.27 -6.44
CA GLN A 30 14.66 -11.10 -5.87
C GLN A 30 15.68 -12.07 -6.50
N SER A 31 15.26 -12.93 -7.44
CA SER A 31 16.11 -13.74 -8.29
C SER A 31 16.58 -12.94 -9.52
N ARG A 32 17.89 -12.75 -9.65
CA ARG A 32 18.54 -12.31 -10.89
C ARG A 32 19.04 -13.52 -11.66
N ILE A 33 18.57 -13.67 -12.90
CA ILE A 33 18.99 -14.73 -13.81
C ILE A 33 20.14 -14.20 -14.66
N HIS A 34 21.27 -14.88 -14.61
CA HIS A 34 22.45 -14.60 -15.42
C HIS A 34 22.58 -15.69 -16.49
N ILE A 35 22.26 -15.33 -17.73
CA ILE A 35 22.44 -16.22 -18.88
C ILE A 35 23.91 -16.12 -19.33
N VAL A 36 24.71 -17.13 -19.00
CA VAL A 36 26.12 -17.22 -19.40
C VAL A 36 26.21 -18.01 -20.69
N LEU A 37 26.76 -17.39 -21.75
CA LEU A 37 26.91 -18.04 -23.05
C LEU A 37 27.76 -19.32 -22.94
N GLY A 38 27.23 -20.43 -23.47
CA GLY A 38 27.89 -21.74 -23.43
C GLY A 38 27.59 -22.59 -22.20
N ARG A 39 26.77 -22.10 -21.25
CA ARG A 39 26.20 -22.93 -20.18
C ARG A 39 24.79 -23.39 -20.52
N GLU A 40 24.49 -24.64 -20.18
CA GLU A 40 23.16 -25.25 -20.33
C GLU A 40 22.15 -24.70 -19.31
N TYR A 41 22.63 -24.34 -18.12
CA TYR A 41 21.80 -23.82 -17.02
C TYR A 41 22.22 -22.38 -16.67
N PRO A 42 21.26 -21.47 -16.45
CA PRO A 42 21.56 -20.10 -16.04
C PRO A 42 22.02 -20.05 -14.58
N ASP A 43 22.91 -19.11 -14.27
CA ASP A 43 23.28 -18.83 -12.89
C ASP A 43 22.21 -17.94 -12.25
N ILE A 44 21.81 -18.25 -11.02
CA ILE A 44 20.77 -17.51 -10.31
C ILE A 44 21.37 -16.87 -9.06
N THR A 45 21.28 -15.55 -8.96
CA THR A 45 21.64 -14.80 -7.75
C THR A 45 20.37 -14.42 -7.00
N LEU A 46 20.28 -14.77 -5.72
CA LEU A 46 19.18 -14.38 -4.84
C LEU A 46 19.57 -13.13 -4.04
N ARG A 47 18.77 -12.06 -4.14
CA ARG A 47 18.88 -10.87 -3.28
C ARG A 47 18.15 -11.12 -1.95
N PRO A 48 18.53 -10.42 -0.87
CA PRO A 48 17.79 -10.47 0.39
C PRO A 48 16.32 -10.11 0.21
N ALA A 49 15.45 -10.68 1.03
CA ALA A 49 14.03 -10.31 1.06
C ALA A 49 13.90 -8.80 1.29
N GLN A 50 13.16 -8.12 0.42
CA GLN A 50 12.83 -6.70 0.56
C GLN A 50 11.39 -6.56 1.03
N ALA A 51 11.12 -5.47 1.74
CA ALA A 51 9.75 -5.15 2.12
C ALA A 51 8.92 -4.85 0.86
N ARG A 52 7.66 -5.31 0.84
CA ARG A 52 6.79 -5.13 -0.32
C ARG A 52 6.48 -3.65 -0.53
N THR A 53 6.31 -3.28 -1.79
CA THR A 53 5.87 -1.94 -2.19
C THR A 53 4.64 -2.05 -3.07
N GLY A 54 3.79 -1.03 -3.06
CA GLY A 54 2.59 -1.03 -3.89
C GLY A 54 1.77 0.24 -3.73
N THR A 55 0.51 0.19 -4.19
CA THR A 55 -0.43 1.31 -4.04
C THR A 55 -1.70 0.87 -3.32
N LEU A 56 -1.99 1.52 -2.20
CA LEU A 56 -3.24 1.37 -1.46
C LEU A 56 -4.31 2.27 -2.09
N ARG A 57 -5.49 1.71 -2.40
CA ARG A 57 -6.64 2.44 -2.96
C ARG A 57 -7.81 2.42 -2.00
N LEU A 58 -8.12 3.57 -1.41
CA LEU A 58 -9.19 3.72 -0.42
C LEU A 58 -10.39 4.45 -1.03
N LEU A 59 -11.58 3.88 -0.88
CA LEU A 59 -12.83 4.51 -1.30
C LEU A 59 -13.50 5.24 -0.13
N PHE A 60 -13.96 6.45 -0.42
CA PHE A 60 -14.76 7.28 0.47
C PHE A 60 -16.03 7.75 -0.25
N VAL A 61 -17.14 7.88 0.49
CA VAL A 61 -18.43 8.39 -0.03
C VAL A 61 -18.62 9.90 0.07
N SER A 62 -17.60 10.61 0.53
CA SER A 62 -17.60 12.08 0.53
C SER A 62 -16.22 12.63 0.19
N ALA A 63 -16.23 13.82 -0.42
CA ALA A 63 -15.00 14.55 -0.73
C ALA A 63 -14.24 14.93 0.55
N GLU A 64 -14.99 15.30 1.60
CA GLU A 64 -14.45 15.68 2.90
C GLU A 64 -13.71 14.51 3.56
N ALA A 65 -14.30 13.31 3.58
CA ALA A 65 -13.65 12.14 4.16
C ALA A 65 -12.37 11.76 3.39
N ALA A 66 -12.40 11.85 2.06
CA ALA A 66 -11.21 11.61 1.23
C ALA A 66 -10.10 12.63 1.51
N GLU A 67 -10.45 13.89 1.72
CA GLU A 67 -9.47 14.95 2.03
C GLU A 67 -8.88 14.79 3.44
N ILE A 68 -9.71 14.45 4.43
CA ILE A 68 -9.24 14.12 5.79
C ILE A 68 -8.27 12.94 5.73
N ALA A 69 -8.61 11.88 4.99
CA ALA A 69 -7.73 10.73 4.81
C ALA A 69 -6.42 11.08 4.10
N ARG A 70 -6.46 12.00 3.12
CA ARG A 70 -5.27 12.49 2.42
C ARG A 70 -4.34 13.27 3.34
N VAL A 71 -4.89 14.19 4.13
CA VAL A 71 -4.14 14.90 5.17
C VAL A 71 -3.60 13.90 6.19
N PHE A 72 -4.38 12.87 6.50
CA PHE A 72 -3.99 11.87 7.48
C PHE A 72 -2.73 11.08 7.07
N HIS A 73 -2.61 10.72 5.79
CA HIS A 73 -1.45 9.99 5.25
C HIS A 73 -0.24 10.87 4.93
N ARG A 74 -0.34 12.19 5.05
CA ARG A 74 0.80 13.11 4.89
C ARG A 74 1.70 13.18 6.11
N ALA A 75 1.24 12.69 7.26
CA ALA A 75 2.02 12.67 8.48
C ALA A 75 3.22 11.71 8.34
N PRO A 76 4.44 12.11 8.78
CA PRO A 76 5.61 11.24 8.76
C PRO A 76 5.52 10.22 9.92
N ALA A 77 4.76 9.16 9.70
CA ALA A 77 4.45 8.13 10.70
C ALA A 77 4.41 6.74 10.07
N VAL A 78 4.48 5.72 10.93
CA VAL A 78 4.13 4.35 10.55
C VAL A 78 2.62 4.20 10.70
N PHE A 79 1.98 3.57 9.74
CA PHE A 79 0.54 3.35 9.73
C PHE A 79 0.28 1.86 9.93
N THR A 80 -0.64 1.54 10.83
CA THR A 80 -1.05 0.18 11.12
C THR A 80 -2.45 -0.03 10.59
N ALA A 81 -2.67 -1.08 9.80
CA ALA A 81 -3.99 -1.44 9.32
C ALA A 81 -4.49 -2.71 10.00
N THR A 82 -5.71 -2.64 10.52
CA THR A 82 -6.45 -3.80 11.02
C THR A 82 -7.56 -4.10 10.02
N SER A 83 -7.47 -5.27 9.38
CA SER A 83 -8.42 -5.71 8.35
C SER A 83 -8.59 -7.23 8.40
N ASP A 84 -9.80 -7.71 8.08
CA ASP A 84 -10.06 -9.15 7.88
C ASP A 84 -9.48 -9.67 6.55
N LEU A 85 -8.93 -8.77 5.72
CA LEU A 85 -8.37 -9.07 4.41
C LEU A 85 -6.89 -9.49 4.58
N PRO A 86 -6.53 -10.74 4.23
CA PRO A 86 -5.19 -11.28 4.51
C PRO A 86 -4.07 -10.64 3.68
N TRP A 87 -4.43 -9.84 2.68
CA TRP A 87 -3.52 -9.16 1.77
C TRP A 87 -3.27 -7.69 2.15
N VAL A 88 -3.96 -7.15 3.15
CA VAL A 88 -3.66 -5.83 3.70
C VAL A 88 -2.52 -5.99 4.72
N PRO A 89 -1.42 -5.23 4.59
CA PRO A 89 -0.30 -5.35 5.51
C PRO A 89 -0.66 -4.82 6.88
N ALA A 90 -0.10 -5.44 7.90
CA ALA A 90 -0.25 -4.98 9.28
C ALA A 90 0.34 -3.58 9.48
N ALA A 91 1.49 -3.27 8.85
CA ALA A 91 2.18 -2.00 8.99
C ALA A 91 2.83 -1.52 7.68
N TYR A 92 2.76 -0.22 7.41
CA TYR A 92 3.33 0.41 6.22
C TYR A 92 3.67 1.87 6.45
N VAL A 93 4.45 2.44 5.52
CA VAL A 93 4.75 3.88 5.45
C VAL A 93 4.34 4.38 4.06
N PRO A 94 3.57 5.49 3.96
CA PRO A 94 3.30 6.16 2.70
C PRO A 94 4.58 6.64 2.02
N THR A 95 4.69 6.37 0.73
CA THR A 95 5.79 6.81 -0.12
C THR A 95 5.26 7.56 -1.33
N GLY A 96 6.11 8.37 -1.95
CA GLY A 96 5.77 9.04 -3.20
C GLY A 96 4.61 10.05 -3.11
N THR A 97 3.82 10.13 -4.18
CA THR A 97 2.74 11.13 -4.32
C THR A 97 1.38 10.52 -4.02
N ILE A 98 0.71 11.06 -3.00
CA ILE A 98 -0.67 10.72 -2.67
C ILE A 98 -1.62 11.43 -3.64
N ARG A 99 -2.54 10.69 -4.26
CA ARG A 99 -3.50 11.22 -5.23
C ARG A 99 -4.93 11.00 -4.76
N THR A 100 -5.76 12.01 -4.94
CA THR A 100 -7.20 11.91 -4.69
C THR A 100 -7.94 12.13 -6.00
N MET A 101 -8.83 11.21 -6.36
CA MET A 101 -9.60 11.25 -7.60
C MET A 101 -11.07 11.07 -7.31
N GLN A 102 -11.92 11.86 -7.98
CA GLN A 102 -13.36 11.63 -7.96
C GLN A 102 -13.69 10.48 -8.92
N GLN A 103 -14.45 9.50 -8.45
CA GLN A 103 -15.04 8.45 -9.28
C GLN A 103 -16.50 8.81 -9.61
N ALA A 104 -17.14 8.09 -10.53
CA ALA A 104 -18.53 8.36 -10.90
C ALA A 104 -19.46 8.42 -9.66
N GLY A 105 -20.25 9.50 -9.57
CA GLY A 105 -21.10 9.80 -8.42
C GLY A 105 -20.41 10.64 -7.34
N ALA A 106 -20.82 10.44 -6.08
CA ALA A 106 -20.24 11.09 -4.90
C ALA A 106 -19.06 10.31 -4.28
N ARG A 107 -18.44 9.41 -5.05
CA ARG A 107 -17.39 8.51 -4.58
C ARG A 107 -16.01 9.07 -4.89
N TRP A 108 -15.09 8.89 -3.96
CA TRP A 108 -13.74 9.41 -4.03
C TRP A 108 -12.73 8.30 -3.74
N VAL A 109 -11.69 8.22 -4.56
CA VAL A 109 -10.59 7.26 -4.42
C VAL A 109 -9.33 7.99 -3.99
N LEU A 110 -8.71 7.52 -2.92
CA LEU A 110 -7.38 7.94 -2.48
C LEU A 110 -6.37 6.85 -2.86
N GLU A 111 -5.37 7.21 -3.65
CA GLU A 111 -4.22 6.36 -3.97
C GLU A 111 -3.02 6.77 -3.13
N VAL A 112 -2.53 5.83 -2.33
CA VAL A 112 -1.37 6.00 -1.44
C VAL A 112 -0.32 4.96 -1.83
N PRO A 113 0.75 5.34 -2.52
CA PRO A 113 1.90 4.45 -2.67
C PRO A 113 2.46 4.16 -1.27
N PHE A 114 2.84 2.93 -1.00
CA PHE A 114 3.34 2.52 0.31
C PHE A 114 4.56 1.60 0.18
N GLN A 115 5.28 1.50 1.28
CA GLN A 115 6.25 0.46 1.54
C GLN A 115 5.87 -0.23 2.85
N GLU A 116 5.78 -1.56 2.85
CA GLU A 116 5.56 -2.34 4.07
C GLU A 116 6.71 -2.13 5.04
N VAL A 117 6.40 -2.13 6.34
CA VAL A 117 7.43 -2.18 7.37
C VAL A 117 7.35 -3.58 7.95
N ALA A 118 8.45 -4.33 7.83
CA ALA A 118 8.55 -5.61 8.50
C ALA A 118 8.34 -5.38 10.00
N PRO A 119 7.55 -6.23 10.69
CA PRO A 119 7.50 -6.21 12.15
C PRO A 119 8.88 -6.49 12.76
#